data_AF-A0A526P2I8-F1
#
_entry.id   AF-A0A526P2I8-F1
#
_cell.length_a   1.000
_cell.length_b   1.000
_cell.length_c   1.000
_cell.angle_alpha   90.00
_cell.angle_beta   90.00
_cell.angle_gamma   90.00
#
_symmetry.space_group_name_H-M   'P 1'
#
loop_
_entity.id
_entity.type
_entity.pdbx_description
1 polymer ?
#
loop_
_entity_poly.entity_id
_entity_poly.type
_entity_poly.pdbx_seq_one_letter_code
_entity_poly.pdbx_strand_id
1 'polypeptide(L)'
;NPTTGFRALAYAEPSYDILNGAAFVKLRGEGSAYQSLDAASKFVLAERVAIGSIIGAGLQDVPADRRFYSGGGGSVRGYAYQGIGPKDAAGEPIGGLSFFETSIEMRIAITDTIGVVPFVDAGTVST
;
A
#
# COMPACT_ATOMS: atom_id res chain seq x y z
N ASN A 1 12.87 13.96 6.56
CA ASN A 1 11.71 13.72 7.44
C ASN A 1 10.74 14.89 7.27
N PRO A 2 9.81 14.83 6.29
CA PRO A 2 8.88 15.92 6.04
C PRO A 2 7.96 16.12 7.25
N THR A 3 7.76 17.38 7.65
CA THR A 3 6.88 17.76 8.77
C THR A 3 5.59 18.41 8.27
N THR A 4 5.58 18.92 7.04
CA THR A 4 4.42 19.49 6.37
C THR A 4 4.40 19.14 4.88
N GLY A 5 3.21 19.20 4.28
CA GLY A 5 3.01 19.05 2.84
C GLY A 5 2.45 17.69 2.46
N PHE A 6 2.35 17.44 1.16
CA PHE A 6 1.77 16.22 0.61
C PHE A 6 2.57 15.70 -0.59
N ARG A 7 2.38 14.42 -0.90
CA ARG A 7 2.87 13.75 -2.09
C ARG A 7 1.75 12.89 -2.66
N ALA A 8 1.56 12.96 -3.96
CA ALA A 8 0.63 12.12 -4.69
C ALA A 8 1.37 11.46 -5.85
N LEU A 9 1.10 10.18 -6.08
CA LEU A 9 1.61 9.40 -7.19
C LEU A 9 0.45 8.67 -7.85
N ALA A 10 0.51 8.56 -9.17
CA ALA A 10 -0.40 7.75 -9.96
C ALA A 10 0.41 6.99 -11.02
N TYR A 11 0.04 5.73 -11.23
CA TYR A 11 0.65 4.83 -12.19
C TYR A 11 -0.44 4.21 -13.05
N ALA A 12 -0.18 4.14 -14.36
CA ALA A 12 -0.98 3.39 -15.32
C ALA A 12 -0.06 2.49 -16.13
N GLU A 13 -0.28 1.18 -16.04
CA GLU A 13 0.57 0.15 -16.63
C GLU A 13 -0.25 -0.75 -17.55
N PRO A 14 -0.45 -0.38 -18.83
CA PRO A 14 -1.01 -1.28 -19.82
C PRO A 14 -0.06 -2.46 -20.07
N SER A 15 -0.59 -3.67 -20.11
CA SER A 15 0.16 -4.92 -20.17
C SER A 15 -0.53 -5.91 -21.11
N TYR A 16 0.28 -6.73 -21.77
CA TYR A 16 -0.19 -7.86 -22.58
C TYR A 16 0.62 -9.10 -22.23
N ASP A 17 -0.06 -10.16 -21.80
CA ASP A 17 0.54 -11.47 -21.56
C ASP A 17 0.51 -12.28 -22.86
N ILE A 18 1.69 -12.56 -23.40
CA ILE A 18 1.86 -13.30 -24.66
C ILE A 18 1.50 -14.78 -24.46
N LEU A 19 1.71 -15.35 -23.27
CA LEU A 19 1.47 -16.77 -22.99
C LEU A 19 -0.01 -17.08 -22.87
N ASN A 20 -0.75 -16.27 -22.10
CA ASN A 20 -2.18 -16.46 -21.86
C ASN A 20 -3.07 -15.62 -22.81
N GLY A 21 -2.47 -14.76 -23.65
CA GLY A 21 -3.20 -13.92 -24.60
C GLY A 21 -4.05 -12.82 -23.93
N ALA A 22 -3.74 -12.46 -22.67
CA ALA A 22 -4.55 -11.56 -21.86
C ALA A 22 -4.05 -10.12 -21.93
N ALA A 23 -4.97 -9.16 -22.10
CA ALA A 23 -4.67 -7.73 -22.05
C ALA A 23 -5.26 -7.12 -20.78
N PHE A 24 -4.47 -6.38 -20.01
CA PHE A 24 -4.95 -5.71 -18.81
C PHE A 24 -4.23 -4.39 -18.56
N VAL A 25 -4.85 -3.53 -17.76
CA VAL A 25 -4.25 -2.29 -17.29
C VAL A 25 -4.20 -2.34 -15.77
N LYS A 26 -3.01 -2.14 -15.20
CA LYS A 26 -2.83 -1.98 -13.75
C LYS A 26 -2.78 -0.50 -13.42
N LEU A 27 -3.73 -0.06 -12.59
CA LEU A 27 -3.81 1.31 -12.08
C LEU A 27 -3.44 1.31 -10.60
N ARG A 28 -2.59 2.24 -10.18
CA ARG A 28 -2.24 2.44 -8.77
C ARG A 28 -2.17 3.92 -8.43
N GLY A 29 -2.80 4.31 -7.33
CA GLY A 29 -2.67 5.61 -6.71
C GLY A 29 -2.05 5.49 -5.33
N GLU A 30 -1.23 6.48 -4.95
CA GLU A 30 -0.68 6.61 -3.60
C GLU A 30 -0.66 8.07 -3.20
N GLY A 31 -1.13 8.35 -1.99
CA GLY A 31 -1.11 9.68 -1.38
C GLY A 31 -0.49 9.63 0.01
N SER A 32 0.25 10.66 0.37
CA SER A 32 0.71 10.88 1.75
C SER A 32 0.65 12.35 2.10
N ALA A 33 0.24 12.67 3.32
CA ALA A 33 0.24 14.03 3.85
C ALA A 33 0.90 14.07 5.23
N TYR A 34 1.48 15.22 5.54
CA TYR A 34 2.20 15.50 6.77
C TYR A 34 1.71 16.83 7.33
N GLN A 35 1.39 16.86 8.61
CA GLN A 35 0.94 18.06 9.30
C GLN A 35 1.61 18.17 10.66
N SER A 36 2.42 19.22 10.83
CA SER A 36 2.95 19.61 12.13
C SER A 36 1.81 20.17 12.99
N LEU A 37 1.74 19.71 14.24
CA LEU A 37 0.74 20.13 15.23
C LEU A 37 1.27 21.20 16.19
N ASP A 38 2.58 21.43 16.18
CA ASP A 38 3.27 22.42 17.00
C ASP A 38 4.26 23.25 16.17
N ALA A 39 4.64 24.43 16.71
CA ALA A 39 5.56 25.34 16.03
C ALA A 39 6.99 24.77 15.92
N ALA A 40 7.38 23.86 16.84
CA ALA A 40 8.69 23.24 16.86
C ALA A 40 8.77 21.94 16.03
N SER A 41 7.67 21.52 15.39
CA SER A 41 7.59 20.26 14.64
C SER A 41 7.97 19.01 15.45
N LYS A 42 7.72 19.02 16.76
CA LYS A 42 7.91 17.85 17.61
C LYS A 42 6.80 16.82 17.46
N PHE A 43 5.61 17.24 17.01
CA PHE A 43 4.44 16.38 16.81
C PHE A 43 3.98 16.51 15.36
N VAL A 44 4.16 15.45 14.57
CA VAL A 44 3.74 15.42 13.17
C VAL A 44 2.74 14.29 12.96
N LEU A 45 1.54 14.65 12.54
CA LEU A 45 0.58 13.68 12.03
C LEU A 45 0.98 13.34 10.59
N ALA A 46 1.16 12.05 10.30
CA ALA A 46 1.44 11.56 8.97
C ALA A 46 0.37 10.55 8.55
N GLU A 47 -0.18 10.72 7.37
CA GLU A 47 -1.15 9.80 6.78
C GLU A 47 -0.66 9.30 5.42
N ARG A 48 -0.99 8.05 5.10
CA ARG A 48 -0.74 7.43 3.80
C ARG A 48 -1.97 6.64 3.38
N VAL A 49 -2.34 6.77 2.11
CA VAL A 49 -3.35 5.93 1.45
C VAL A 49 -2.75 5.37 0.16
N ALA A 50 -2.99 4.10 -0.13
CA ALA A 50 -2.70 3.50 -1.43
C ALA A 50 -3.89 2.68 -1.90
N ILE A 51 -4.17 2.74 -3.19
CA ILE A 51 -5.26 2.01 -3.83
C ILE A 51 -4.84 1.57 -5.21
N GLY A 52 -5.36 0.46 -5.69
CA GLY A 52 -5.15 0.07 -7.07
C GLY A 52 -6.11 -1.00 -7.53
N SER A 53 -6.22 -1.11 -8.85
CA SER A 53 -7.07 -2.07 -9.52
C SER A 53 -6.44 -2.51 -10.85
N ILE A 54 -6.62 -3.78 -11.20
CA ILE A 54 -6.25 -4.37 -12.47
C ILE A 54 -7.54 -4.63 -13.24
N ILE A 55 -7.63 -4.06 -14.44
CA ILE A 55 -8.85 -4.05 -15.26
C ILE A 55 -8.56 -4.75 -16.58
N GLY A 56 -9.49 -5.57 -17.05
CA GLY A 56 -9.45 -6.19 -18.39
C GLY A 56 -9.09 -7.68 -18.41
N ALA A 57 -8.68 -8.26 -17.28
CA ALA A 57 -8.35 -9.68 -17.16
C ALA A 57 -8.81 -10.25 -15.81
N GLY A 58 -9.11 -11.56 -15.77
CA GLY A 58 -9.42 -12.26 -14.53
C GLY A 58 -8.16 -12.58 -13.73
N LEU A 59 -8.32 -12.97 -12.44
CA LEU A 59 -7.19 -13.27 -11.57
C LEU A 59 -6.23 -14.30 -12.18
N GLN A 60 -6.78 -15.35 -12.79
CA GLN A 60 -5.99 -16.45 -13.38
C GLN A 60 -5.20 -16.01 -14.63
N ASP A 61 -5.67 -14.97 -15.32
CA ASP A 61 -5.06 -14.42 -16.53
C ASP A 61 -3.98 -13.35 -16.23
N VAL A 62 -3.89 -12.91 -14.97
CA VAL A 62 -2.87 -11.96 -14.51
C VAL A 62 -1.73 -12.74 -13.84
N PRO A 63 -0.48 -12.62 -14.33
CA PRO A 63 0.69 -13.23 -13.69
C PRO A 63 0.80 -12.88 -12.21
N ALA A 64 1.20 -13.84 -11.38
CA ALA A 64 1.17 -13.69 -9.92
C ALA A 64 2.01 -12.51 -9.42
N ASP A 65 3.13 -12.20 -10.07
CA ASP A 65 4.01 -11.06 -9.81
C ASP A 65 3.41 -9.70 -10.21
N ARG A 66 2.41 -9.71 -11.10
CA ARG A 66 1.66 -8.51 -11.53
C ARG A 66 0.45 -8.22 -10.65
N ARG A 67 0.00 -9.13 -9.78
CA ARG A 67 -1.14 -8.95 -8.87
C ARG A 67 -0.82 -7.96 -7.73
N PHE A 68 -1.82 -7.64 -6.92
CA PHE A 68 -1.63 -6.87 -5.69
C PHE A 68 -1.56 -7.79 -4.47
N TYR A 69 -0.71 -7.42 -3.52
CA TYR A 69 -0.54 -8.09 -2.23
C TYR A 69 -0.41 -7.02 -1.14
N SER A 70 -0.80 -7.39 0.09
CA SER A 70 -0.73 -6.50 1.25
C SER A 70 -0.28 -7.29 2.49
N GLY A 71 0.34 -6.60 3.44
CA GLY A 71 0.97 -7.16 4.63
C GLY A 71 2.51 -7.10 4.59
N GLY A 72 3.11 -6.77 5.74
CA GLY A 72 4.56 -6.61 5.91
C GLY A 72 4.98 -5.17 6.19
N GLY A 73 6.28 -4.96 6.45
CA GLY A 73 6.80 -3.71 7.00
C GLY A 73 6.60 -2.45 6.15
N GLY A 74 6.47 -2.59 4.82
CA GLY A 74 6.22 -1.48 3.88
C GLY A 74 4.76 -1.32 3.45
N SER A 75 3.84 -2.04 4.09
CA SER A 75 2.43 -2.16 3.68
C SER A 75 1.55 -1.99 4.94
N VAL A 76 1.13 -3.10 5.55
CA VAL A 76 0.39 -3.16 6.81
C VAL A 76 1.26 -3.88 7.84
N ARG A 77 1.83 -3.11 8.76
CA ARG A 77 2.69 -3.62 9.84
C ARG A 77 1.90 -4.48 10.80
N GLY A 78 2.57 -5.48 11.39
CA GLY A 78 1.95 -6.50 12.25
C GLY A 78 1.42 -7.73 11.50
N TYR A 79 1.20 -7.63 10.19
CA TYR A 79 0.89 -8.79 9.34
C TYR A 79 2.15 -9.39 8.73
N ALA A 80 2.11 -10.71 8.48
CA ALA A 80 3.12 -11.38 7.67
C ALA A 80 3.20 -10.75 6.27
N TYR A 81 4.37 -10.87 5.63
CA TYR A 81 4.55 -10.42 4.26
C TYR A 81 3.50 -11.05 3.34
N GLN A 82 2.77 -10.23 2.59
CA GLN A 82 1.66 -10.66 1.71
C GLN A 82 0.52 -11.41 2.43
N GLY A 83 0.43 -11.30 3.75
CA GLY A 83 -0.49 -12.08 4.57
C GLY A 83 -1.97 -11.64 4.52
N ILE A 84 -2.27 -10.48 3.93
CA ILE A 84 -3.63 -9.92 3.81
C ILE A 84 -4.16 -10.20 2.41
N GLY A 85 -5.30 -10.88 2.33
CA GLY A 85 -6.02 -11.09 1.07
C GLY A 85 -6.45 -12.53 0.81
N PRO A 86 -6.84 -12.83 -0.43
CA PRO A 86 -7.21 -14.16 -0.89
C PRO A 86 -6.03 -15.13 -0.75
N LYS A 87 -6.35 -16.37 -0.39
CA LYS A 87 -5.41 -17.48 -0.24
C LYS A 87 -5.93 -18.70 -0.95
N ASP A 88 -5.04 -19.59 -1.36
CA ASP A 88 -5.41 -20.90 -1.89
C ASP A 88 -5.78 -21.89 -0.76
N ALA A 89 -6.08 -23.14 -1.15
CA ALA A 89 -6.42 -24.21 -0.20
C ALA A 89 -5.26 -24.62 0.72
N ALA A 90 -4.02 -24.32 0.36
CA ALA A 90 -2.83 -24.53 1.20
C ALA A 90 -2.57 -23.34 2.14
N GLY A 91 -3.34 -22.25 2.01
CA GLY A 91 -3.17 -21.03 2.78
C GLY A 91 -2.12 -20.06 2.22
N GLU A 92 -1.64 -20.30 0.99
CA GLU A 92 -0.66 -19.45 0.32
C GLU A 92 -1.35 -18.21 -0.28
N PRO A 93 -0.79 -17.00 -0.13
CA PRO A 93 -1.34 -15.80 -0.75
C PRO A 93 -1.36 -15.90 -2.28
N ILE A 94 -2.53 -15.70 -2.88
CA ILE A 94 -2.68 -15.70 -4.36
C ILE A 94 -2.77 -14.30 -4.96
N GLY A 95 -2.75 -13.28 -4.10
CA GLY A 95 -2.92 -11.87 -4.46
C GLY A 95 -4.36 -11.53 -4.86
N GLY A 96 -4.55 -10.32 -5.36
CA GLY A 96 -5.84 -9.84 -5.85
C GLY A 96 -5.71 -8.89 -7.04
N LEU A 97 -6.86 -8.61 -7.66
CA LEU A 97 -6.97 -7.62 -8.73
C LEU A 97 -7.16 -6.21 -8.19
N SER A 98 -7.66 -6.06 -6.97
CA SER A 98 -7.82 -4.75 -6.33
C SER A 98 -7.28 -4.76 -4.91
N PHE A 99 -6.72 -3.64 -4.47
CA PHE A 99 -6.26 -3.46 -3.10
C PHE A 99 -6.50 -2.05 -2.59
N PHE A 100 -6.57 -1.93 -1.27
CA PHE A 100 -6.60 -0.66 -0.55
C PHE A 100 -5.75 -0.79 0.71
N GLU A 101 -4.96 0.23 1.00
CA GLU A 101 -4.17 0.36 2.23
C GLU A 101 -4.27 1.78 2.77
N THR A 102 -4.24 1.89 4.09
CA THR A 102 -4.12 3.16 4.79
C THR A 102 -3.24 3.01 6.03
N SER A 103 -2.54 4.09 6.38
CA SER A 103 -1.68 4.17 7.56
C SER A 103 -1.80 5.55 8.16
N ILE A 104 -1.99 5.62 9.47
CA ILE A 104 -1.94 6.85 10.26
C ILE A 104 -0.80 6.70 11.27
N GLU A 105 0.11 7.66 11.30
CA GLU A 105 1.24 7.72 12.22
C GLU A 105 1.24 9.04 12.98
N MET A 106 1.55 8.99 14.28
CA MET A 106 1.91 10.17 15.05
C MET A 106 3.42 10.12 15.29
N ARG A 107 4.17 11.05 14.70
CA ARG A 107 5.63 11.11 14.86
C ARG A 107 5.97 12.08 15.97
N ILE A 108 6.62 11.57 17.01
CA ILE A 108 6.96 12.32 18.22
C ILE A 108 8.48 12.38 18.35
N ALA A 109 9.05 13.58 18.24
CA ALA A 109 10.47 13.81 18.47
C ALA A 109 10.75 13.88 19.99
N ILE A 110 11.62 12.99 20.48
CA ILE A 110 12.07 12.97 21.88
C ILE A 110 13.36 13.77 22.03
N THR A 111 14.28 13.60 21.08
CA THR A 111 15.50 14.41 20.90
C THR A 111 15.58 14.87 19.45
N ASP A 112 16.65 15.56 19.08
CA ASP A 112 16.90 15.98 17.69
C ASP A 112 17.11 14.80 16.73
N THR A 113 17.40 13.60 17.26
CA THR A 113 17.75 12.40 16.47
C THR A 113 16.95 11.14 16.83
N ILE A 114 16.24 11.14 17.96
CA ILE A 114 15.48 9.99 18.45
C ILE A 114 14.01 10.38 18.59
N GLY A 115 13.12 9.54 18.06
CA GLY A 115 11.68 9.72 18.15
C GLY A 115 10.94 8.40 18.35
N VAL A 116 9.65 8.52 18.67
CA VAL A 116 8.72 7.39 18.79
C VAL A 116 7.57 7.62 17.80
N VAL A 117 7.10 6.54 17.18
CA VAL A 117 6.04 6.60 16.18
C VAL A 117 4.99 5.52 16.48
N PRO A 118 3.95 5.80 17.30
CA PRO A 118 2.75 4.98 17.28
C PRO A 118 2.05 5.12 15.93
N PHE A 119 1.50 4.00 15.45
CA PHE A 119 0.84 3.93 14.16
C PHE A 119 -0.34 2.95 14.19
N VAL A 120 -1.24 3.13 13.23
CA VAL A 120 -2.30 2.18 12.91
C VAL A 120 -2.33 2.01 11.40
N ASP A 121 -2.19 0.76 10.96
CA ASP A 121 -2.25 0.38 9.55
C ASP A 121 -3.48 -0.49 9.31
N ALA A 122 -4.09 -0.34 8.15
CA ALA A 122 -5.17 -1.21 7.69
C ALA A 122 -5.05 -1.45 6.18
N GLY A 123 -5.49 -2.60 5.72
CA GLY A 123 -5.50 -2.92 4.31
C GLY A 123 -6.40 -4.08 3.96
N THR A 124 -6.74 -4.17 2.68
CA THR A 124 -7.51 -5.26 2.10
C THR A 124 -7.06 -5.52 0.67
N VAL A 125 -7.19 -6.77 0.25
CA VAL A 125 -6.92 -7.24 -1.11
C VAL A 125 -8.10 -8.09 -1.52
N SER A 126 -8.55 -7.93 -2.76
CA SER A 126 -9.71 -8.64 -3.32
C SER A 126 -9.49 -9.00 -4.79
N THR A 127 -10.18 -10.05 -5.22
CA THR A 127 -10.17 -10.55 -6.60
C THR A 127 -11.22 -9.84 -7.44
#